data_AF-A0A9W6JXQ0-F1
#
_entry.id   AF-A0A9W6JXQ0-F1
#
_cell.length_a   1.000
_cell.length_b   1.000
_cell.length_c   1.000
_cell.angle_alpha   90.00
_cell.angle_beta   90.00
_cell.angle_gamma   90.00
#
_symmetry.space_group_name_H-M   'P 1'
#
loop_
_entity.id
_entity.type
_entity.pdbx_description
1 polymer ?
#
loop_
_entity_poly.entity_id
_entity_poly.type
_entity_poly.pdbx_seq_one_letter_code
_entity_poly.pdbx_strand_id
1 'polypeptide(L)'
;MIAASLRFPVLVGVYLLVDTGTQIAFEATSRAIGDMPISPAFLQAVAQSPASWVAALLYFATYASWILILKYCSLGRAFPLTTLSYVTVPLASWLIFDEGVGLVPAAGIALILAGVWLIGPQAEQQADQVDPAAPETAASSTGAK
;
A
#
# COMPACT_ATOMS: atom_id res chain seq x y z
N MET A 1 13.59 6.15 -24.36
CA MET A 1 13.45 4.80 -23.74
C MET A 1 14.03 4.87 -22.33
N ILE A 2 13.23 4.67 -21.28
CA ILE A 2 13.73 4.62 -19.90
C ILE A 2 14.41 3.25 -19.68
N ALA A 3 15.62 3.25 -19.11
CA ALA A 3 16.38 2.05 -18.78
C ALA A 3 15.55 1.10 -17.91
N ALA A 4 15.63 -0.21 -18.18
CA ALA A 4 14.81 -1.21 -17.47
C ALA A 4 14.98 -1.17 -15.94
N SER A 5 16.17 -0.83 -15.46
CA SER A 5 16.48 -0.65 -14.04
C SER A 5 15.78 0.55 -13.39
N LEU A 6 15.47 1.60 -14.16
CA LEU A 6 14.76 2.78 -13.65
C LEU A 6 13.24 2.57 -13.59
N ARG A 7 12.69 1.58 -14.31
CA ARG A 7 11.24 1.40 -14.45
C ARG A 7 10.59 0.99 -13.13
N PHE A 8 11.21 0.06 -12.40
CA PHE A 8 10.68 -0.44 -11.14
C PHE A 8 10.59 0.65 -10.05
N PRO A 9 11.67 1.38 -9.70
CA PRO A 9 11.57 2.43 -8.68
C PRO A 9 10.63 3.57 -9.10
N VAL A 10 10.52 3.88 -10.39
CA VAL A 10 9.53 4.85 -10.88
C VAL A 10 8.10 4.35 -10.65
N LEU A 11 7.81 3.07 -10.91
CA LEU A 11 6.48 2.51 -10.63
C LEU A 11 6.15 2.53 -9.14
N VAL A 12 7.12 2.24 -8.27
CA VAL A 12 6.96 2.33 -6.82
C VAL A 12 6.70 3.78 -6.39
N GLY A 13 7.45 4.74 -6.92
CA GLY A 13 7.22 6.17 -6.64
C GLY A 13 5.84 6.65 -7.09
N VAL A 14 5.39 6.23 -8.28
CA VAL A 14 4.04 6.53 -8.79
C VAL A 14 2.98 5.89 -7.90
N TYR A 15 3.15 4.61 -7.54
CA TYR A 15 2.24 3.93 -6.62
C TYR A 15 2.13 4.68 -5.29
N LEU A 16 3.25 5.04 -4.65
CA LEU A 16 3.24 5.76 -3.37
C LEU A 16 2.58 7.12 -3.47
N LEU A 17 2.81 7.87 -4.56
CA LEU A 17 2.17 9.17 -4.78
C LEU A 17 0.65 9.02 -4.88
N VAL A 18 0.17 8.08 -5.70
CA VAL A 18 -1.25 7.86 -5.97
C VAL A 18 -1.94 7.25 -4.75
N ASP A 19 -1.30 6.30 -4.06
CA ASP A 19 -1.77 5.70 -2.81
C ASP A 19 -1.90 6.75 -1.72
N THR A 20 -0.87 7.58 -1.51
CA THR A 20 -0.92 8.68 -0.55
C THR A 20 -2.04 9.66 -0.89
N GLY A 21 -2.17 10.07 -2.16
CA GLY A 21 -3.26 10.93 -2.61
C GLY A 21 -4.64 10.32 -2.38
N THR A 22 -4.78 9.00 -2.54
CA THR A 22 -6.01 8.27 -2.25
C THR A 22 -6.38 8.39 -0.77
N GLN A 23 -5.42 8.14 0.12
CA GLN A 23 -5.64 8.18 1.57
C GLN A 23 -5.97 9.59 2.05
N ILE A 24 -5.31 10.61 1.52
CA ILE A 24 -5.63 12.02 1.80
C ILE A 24 -7.02 12.40 1.31
N ALA A 25 -7.45 11.89 0.14
CA ALA A 25 -8.80 12.16 -0.36
C ALA A 25 -9.90 11.45 0.48
N PHE A 26 -9.61 10.24 0.99
CA PHE A 26 -10.47 9.58 1.98
C PHE A 26 -10.54 10.39 3.27
N GLU A 27 -9.41 10.87 3.76
CA GLU A 27 -9.34 11.70 4.96
C GLU A 27 -10.11 13.01 4.78
N ALA A 28 -9.96 13.69 3.64
CA ALA A 28 -10.72 14.90 3.31
C ALA A 28 -12.24 14.65 3.31
N THR A 29 -12.68 13.50 2.76
CA THR A 29 -14.10 13.10 2.81
C THR A 29 -14.51 12.83 4.25
N SER A 30 -13.74 12.05 5.00
CA SER A 30 -14.00 11.70 6.40
C SER A 30 -14.14 12.94 7.27
N ARG A 31 -13.24 13.93 7.13
CA ARG A 31 -13.32 15.20 7.85
C ARG A 31 -14.60 15.99 7.56
N ALA A 32 -15.14 15.90 6.35
CA ALA A 32 -16.32 16.65 5.95
C ALA A 32 -17.64 16.04 6.46
N ILE A 33 -17.70 14.71 6.65
CA ILE A 33 -18.96 14.00 6.94
C ILE A 33 -18.85 12.98 8.09
N GLY A 34 -17.70 12.87 8.75
CA GLY A 34 -17.37 11.79 9.69
C GLY A 34 -18.23 11.74 10.95
N ASP A 35 -18.80 12.88 11.36
CA ASP A 35 -19.68 12.97 12.53
C ASP A 35 -21.14 12.57 12.22
N MET A 36 -21.47 12.30 10.94
CA MET A 36 -22.82 11.88 10.56
C MET A 36 -23.09 10.42 10.98
N PRO A 37 -24.29 10.09 11.47
CA PRO A 37 -24.67 8.72 11.73
C PRO A 37 -24.78 7.92 10.42
N ILE A 38 -24.41 6.63 10.46
CA ILE A 38 -24.57 5.71 9.33
C ILE A 38 -26.05 5.63 8.97
N SER A 39 -26.41 6.22 7.83
CA SER A 39 -27.77 6.41 7.35
C SER A 39 -27.79 6.60 5.84
N PRO A 40 -28.96 6.55 5.17
CA PRO A 40 -29.04 6.91 3.75
C PRO A 40 -28.55 8.33 3.44
N ALA A 41 -28.71 9.27 4.38
CA ALA A 41 -28.20 10.64 4.26
C ALA A 41 -26.65 10.68 4.26
N PHE A 42 -25.99 9.80 5.04
CA PHE A 42 -24.53 9.65 4.99
C PHE A 42 -24.07 9.19 3.59
N LEU A 43 -24.73 8.18 3.00
CA LEU A 43 -24.39 7.73 1.65
C LEU A 43 -24.59 8.82 0.59
N GLN A 44 -25.65 9.60 0.72
CA GLN A 44 -25.88 10.76 -0.14
C GLN A 44 -24.78 11.81 0.03
N ALA A 45 -24.34 12.08 1.27
CA ALA A 45 -23.26 13.02 1.55
C ALA A 45 -21.90 12.55 0.98
N VAL A 46 -21.58 11.24 1.10
CA VAL A 46 -20.42 10.64 0.44
C VAL A 46 -20.49 10.86 -1.08
N ALA A 47 -21.63 10.54 -1.70
CA ALA A 47 -21.81 10.68 -3.15
C ALA A 47 -21.79 12.14 -3.64
N GLN A 48 -22.06 13.11 -2.77
CA GLN A 48 -21.98 14.54 -3.08
C GLN A 48 -20.61 15.15 -2.79
N SER A 49 -19.72 14.45 -2.07
CA SER A 49 -18.37 14.92 -1.76
C SER A 49 -17.44 14.80 -2.98
N PRO A 50 -16.87 15.90 -3.51
CA PRO A 50 -15.90 15.83 -4.60
C PRO A 50 -14.65 15.02 -4.23
N ALA A 51 -14.21 15.13 -2.97
CA ALA A 51 -13.06 14.38 -2.46
C ALA A 51 -13.31 12.86 -2.49
N SER A 52 -14.55 12.41 -2.33
CA SER A 52 -14.89 10.97 -2.39
C SER A 52 -14.68 10.43 -3.80
N TRP A 53 -15.07 11.20 -4.83
CA TRP A 53 -14.85 10.83 -6.23
C TRP A 53 -13.37 10.87 -6.62
N VAL A 54 -12.61 11.85 -6.11
CA VAL A 54 -11.15 11.88 -6.27
C VAL A 54 -10.53 10.65 -5.62
N ALA A 55 -10.94 10.29 -4.40
CA ALA A 55 -10.46 9.10 -3.72
C ALA A 55 -10.78 7.83 -4.52
N ALA A 56 -12.00 7.69 -5.03
CA ALA A 56 -12.39 6.55 -5.84
C ALA A 56 -11.53 6.43 -7.11
N LEU A 57 -11.33 7.53 -7.85
CA LEU A 57 -10.50 7.55 -9.05
C LEU A 57 -9.04 7.20 -8.76
N LEU A 58 -8.45 7.80 -7.72
CA LEU A 58 -7.08 7.51 -7.32
C LEU A 58 -6.95 6.07 -6.81
N TYR A 59 -7.95 5.53 -6.12
CA TYR A 59 -7.94 4.14 -5.66
C TYR A 59 -7.89 3.15 -6.83
N PHE A 60 -8.61 3.41 -7.93
CA PHE A 60 -8.46 2.61 -9.15
C PHE A 60 -7.05 2.71 -9.76
N ALA A 61 -6.43 3.89 -9.72
CA ALA A 61 -5.06 4.07 -10.18
C ALA A 61 -4.01 3.42 -9.24
N THR A 62 -4.25 3.43 -7.93
CA THR A 62 -3.48 2.69 -6.92
C THR A 62 -3.54 1.20 -7.20
N TYR A 63 -4.74 0.67 -7.46
CA TYR A 63 -4.91 -0.73 -7.84
C TYR A 63 -4.17 -1.07 -9.14
N ALA A 64 -4.31 -0.25 -10.19
CA ALA A 64 -3.62 -0.49 -11.46
C ALA A 64 -2.09 -0.45 -11.31
N SER A 65 -1.55 0.53 -10.58
CA SER A 65 -0.11 0.62 -10.30
C SER A 65 0.39 -0.53 -9.43
N TRP A 66 -0.41 -1.01 -8.48
CA TRP A 66 -0.10 -2.19 -7.68
C TRP A 66 0.01 -3.46 -8.54
N ILE A 67 -0.95 -3.69 -9.44
CA ILE A 67 -0.89 -4.82 -10.38
C ILE A 67 0.34 -4.72 -11.30
N LEU A 68 0.72 -3.51 -11.72
CA LEU A 68 1.96 -3.30 -12.49
C LEU A 68 3.20 -3.62 -11.68
N ILE A 69 3.28 -3.26 -10.40
CA ILE A 69 4.41 -3.62 -9.52
C ILE A 69 4.51 -5.15 -9.40
N LEU A 70 3.39 -5.83 -9.14
CA LEU A 70 3.35 -7.30 -9.01
C LEU A 70 3.71 -8.04 -10.30
N LYS A 71 3.62 -7.39 -11.46
CA LYS A 71 4.14 -7.95 -12.72
C LYS A 71 5.66 -8.08 -12.74
N TYR A 72 6.38 -7.29 -11.93
CA TYR A 72 7.84 -7.24 -11.90
C TYR A 72 8.44 -7.82 -10.62
N CYS A 73 7.65 -8.10 -9.58
CA CYS A 73 8.12 -8.71 -8.34
C CYS A 73 7.07 -9.60 -7.68
N SER A 74 7.52 -10.60 -6.92
CA SER A 74 6.64 -11.39 -6.06
C SER A 74 5.95 -10.52 -5.01
N LEU A 75 4.77 -10.96 -4.57
CA LEU A 75 4.00 -10.25 -3.55
C LEU A 75 4.80 -10.05 -2.25
N GLY A 76 5.58 -11.05 -1.83
CA GLY A 76 6.44 -10.97 -0.65
C GLY A 76 7.52 -9.89 -0.74
N ARG A 77 8.03 -9.58 -1.95
CA ARG A 77 8.97 -8.48 -2.19
C ARG A 77 8.27 -7.12 -2.34
N ALA A 78 7.05 -7.11 -2.87
CA ALA A 78 6.27 -5.89 -3.04
C ALA A 78 5.71 -5.37 -1.70
N PHE A 79 5.29 -6.27 -0.81
CA PHE A 79 4.59 -5.92 0.43
C PHE A 79 5.41 -5.00 1.36
N PRO A 80 6.73 -5.20 1.56
CA PRO A 80 7.58 -4.22 2.26
C PRO A 80 7.46 -2.79 1.73
N LEU A 81 7.25 -2.60 0.43
CA LEU A 81 7.16 -1.28 -0.18
C LEU A 81 5.90 -0.52 0.25
N THR A 82 4.81 -1.22 0.56
CA THR A 82 3.56 -0.58 1.04
C THR A 82 3.74 0.02 2.43
N THR A 83 4.74 -0.42 3.18
CA THR A 83 5.02 0.16 4.50
C THR A 83 5.52 1.60 4.44
N LEU A 84 6.02 2.05 3.29
CA LEU A 84 6.35 3.45 3.06
C LEU A 84 5.11 4.35 3.15
N SER A 85 3.90 3.81 2.91
CA SER A 85 2.65 4.54 3.11
C SER A 85 2.40 4.91 4.58
N TYR A 86 2.96 4.17 5.55
CA TYR A 86 2.92 4.56 6.96
C TYR A 86 3.75 5.82 7.26
N VAL A 87 4.61 6.24 6.34
CA VAL A 87 5.35 7.51 6.44
C VAL A 87 4.70 8.58 5.58
N THR A 88 4.40 8.26 4.32
CA THR A 88 3.92 9.27 3.36
C THR A 88 2.52 9.76 3.70
N VAL A 89 1.62 8.89 4.18
CA VAL A 89 0.24 9.28 4.51
C VAL A 89 0.20 10.22 5.72
N PRO A 90 0.78 9.89 6.89
CA PRO A 90 0.78 10.83 8.02
C PRO A 90 1.54 12.13 7.71
N LEU A 91 2.63 12.06 6.95
CA LEU A 91 3.39 13.25 6.54
C LEU A 91 2.55 14.16 5.63
N ALA A 92 1.85 13.59 4.65
CA ALA A 92 0.98 14.35 3.76
C ALA A 92 -0.24 14.90 4.51
N SER A 93 -0.80 14.13 5.44
CA SER A 93 -1.92 14.55 6.29
C SER A 93 -1.50 15.75 7.15
N TRP A 94 -0.34 15.66 7.81
CA TRP A 94 0.23 16.78 8.56
C TRP A 94 0.46 18.00 7.67
N LEU A 95 1.03 17.84 6.47
CA LEU A 95 1.31 18.97 5.58
C LEU A 95 0.04 19.66 5.04
N ILE A 96 -1.04 18.90 4.82
CA ILE A 96 -2.27 19.39 4.17
C ILE A 96 -3.29 19.88 5.20
N PHE A 97 -3.40 19.20 6.34
CA PHE A 97 -4.41 19.45 7.36
C PHE A 97 -3.84 20.03 8.66
N ASP A 98 -2.52 20.20 8.76
CA ASP A 98 -1.80 20.74 9.94
C ASP A 98 -2.02 19.93 11.24
N GLU A 99 -2.35 18.64 11.10
CA GLU A 99 -2.50 17.74 12.24
C GLU A 99 -1.18 17.06 12.58
N GLY A 100 -0.61 17.45 13.73
CA GLY A 100 0.65 16.88 14.21
C GLY A 100 0.54 15.37 14.43
N VAL A 101 1.51 14.63 13.90
CA VAL A 101 1.66 13.20 14.22
C VAL A 101 2.19 13.09 15.65
N GLY A 102 1.36 12.57 16.56
CA GLY A 102 1.76 12.37 17.95
C GLY A 102 2.98 11.45 18.09
N LEU A 103 3.69 11.55 19.23
CA LEU A 103 4.90 10.77 19.50
C LEU A 103 4.66 9.25 19.49
N VAL A 104 3.49 8.80 19.96
CA VAL A 104 3.14 7.37 20.00
C VAL A 104 2.93 6.80 18.59
N PRO A 105 2.10 7.40 17.71
CA PRO A 105 2.06 7.01 16.30
C PRO A 105 3.42 7.01 15.62
N ALA A 106 4.24 8.04 15.84
CA ALA A 106 5.58 8.14 15.26
C ALA A 106 6.49 6.99 15.70
N ALA A 107 6.46 6.61 16.99
CA ALA A 107 7.20 5.46 17.50
C ALA A 107 6.70 4.14 16.90
N GLY A 108 5.40 3.98 16.71
CA GLY A 108 4.82 2.83 16.02
C GLY A 108 5.27 2.72 14.56
N ILE A 109 5.29 3.83 13.82
CA ILE A 109 5.81 3.89 12.44
C ILE A 109 7.28 3.47 12.43
N ALA A 110 8.10 4.01 13.33
CA ALA A 110 9.52 3.64 13.45
C ALA A 110 9.72 2.14 13.71
N LEU A 111 8.87 1.53 14.55
CA LEU A 111 8.90 0.10 14.83
C LEU A 111 8.54 -0.75 13.60
N ILE A 112 7.53 -0.34 12.83
CA ILE A 112 7.16 -1.01 11.57
C ILE A 112 8.33 -0.97 10.58
N LEU A 113 8.94 0.21 10.39
CA LEU A 113 10.09 0.38 9.50
C LEU A 113 11.29 -0.47 9.95
N ALA A 114 11.55 -0.56 11.25
CA ALA A 114 12.60 -1.43 11.79
C ALA A 114 12.33 -2.92 11.50
N GLY A 115 11.08 -3.37 11.64
CA GLY A 115 10.68 -4.74 11.29
C GLY A 115 10.86 -5.04 9.80
N VAL A 116 10.49 -4.11 8.94
CA VAL A 116 10.67 -4.23 7.48
C VAL A 116 12.15 -4.30 7.11
N TRP A 117 12.99 -3.46 7.73
CA TRP A 117 14.44 -3.47 7.52
C TRP A 117 15.06 -4.82 7.90
N LEU A 118 14.55 -5.46 8.95
CA LEU A 118 15.03 -6.78 9.41
C LEU A 118 14.66 -7.92 8.43
N ILE A 119 13.51 -7.84 7.77
CA ILE A 119 13.00 -8.88 6.85
C ILE A 119 13.52 -8.69 5.41
N GLY A 120 13.75 -7.44 4.99
CA GLY A 120 14.11 -7.07 3.62
C GLY A 120 15.18 -7.97 2.95
N PRO A 121 16.31 -8.28 3.60
CA PRO A 121 17.36 -9.12 3.02
C PRO A 121 16.94 -10.57 2.73
N GLN A 122 15.91 -11.09 3.42
CA GLN A 122 15.49 -12.50 3.34
C GLN A 122 14.53 -12.74 2.16
N ALA A 123 13.68 -11.74 1.86
CA ALA A 123 12.74 -11.79 0.74
C ALA A 123 13.43 -11.81 -0.64
N GLU A 124 14.65 -11.27 -0.73
CA GLU A 124 15.46 -11.31 -1.96
C GLU A 124 16.10 -12.71 -2.16
N GLN A 125 16.56 -13.37 -1.09
CA GLN A 125 17.22 -14.68 -1.17
C GLN A 125 16.28 -15.83 -1.53
N GLN A 126 15.01 -15.77 -1.11
CA GLN A 126 14.05 -16.85 -1.37
C GLN A 126 13.54 -16.87 -2.81
N ALA A 127 13.58 -15.73 -3.52
CA ALA A 127 13.23 -15.64 -4.93
C ALA A 127 14.29 -16.29 -5.85
N ASP A 128 15.56 -16.25 -5.45
CA ASP A 128 16.67 -16.88 -6.16
C ASP A 128 16.83 -18.38 -5.87
N GLN A 129 16.14 -18.91 -4.85
CA GLN A 129 16.22 -20.32 -4.42
C GLN A 129 15.12 -21.25 -4.99
N VAL A 130 14.22 -20.75 -5.85
CA VAL A 130 13.24 -21.60 -6.54
C VAL A 130 13.96 -22.37 -7.66
N ASP A 131 14.42 -23.58 -7.35
CA ASP A 131 15.07 -24.52 -8.27
C ASP A 131 14.09 -24.95 -9.40
N PRO A 132 14.35 -24.61 -10.68
CA PRO A 132 13.50 -25.00 -11.81
C PRO A 132 13.46 -26.51 -12.08
N ALA A 133 14.33 -27.30 -11.42
CA ALA A 133 14.45 -28.74 -11.65
C ALA A 133 13.82 -29.61 -10.55
N ALA A 134 13.21 -29.03 -9.51
CA ALA A 134 12.58 -29.81 -8.45
C ALA A 134 11.19 -30.32 -8.90
N PRO A 135 10.97 -31.63 -9.09
CA PRO A 135 9.66 -32.14 -9.47
C PRO A 135 8.66 -31.93 -8.34
N GLU A 136 7.45 -31.48 -8.70
CA GLU A 136 6.24 -31.25 -7.87
C GLU A 136 5.70 -32.52 -7.17
N THR A 137 6.52 -33.56 -7.02
CA THR A 137 6.11 -34.92 -6.63
C THR A 137 6.03 -35.17 -5.12
N ALA A 138 6.07 -34.16 -4.26
CA ALA A 138 6.03 -34.35 -2.80
C ALA A 138 4.69 -33.98 -2.13
N ALA A 139 3.63 -33.69 -2.89
CA ALA A 139 2.33 -33.26 -2.36
C ALA A 139 1.19 -34.30 -2.53
N SER A 140 1.49 -35.59 -2.72
CA SER A 140 0.47 -36.64 -2.80
C SER A 140 0.85 -37.95 -2.10
N SER A 141 1.17 -37.88 -0.81
CA SER A 141 0.90 -38.97 0.15
C SER A 141 1.04 -38.38 1.55
N THR A 142 -0.04 -38.17 2.30
CA THR A 142 -0.48 -39.20 3.23
C THR A 142 -1.89 -38.87 3.70
N GLY A 143 -2.87 -39.53 3.08
CA GLY A 143 -4.08 -39.96 3.77
C GLY A 143 -4.04 -41.48 3.82
N ALA A 144 -3.72 -42.06 4.98
CA ALA A 144 -4.07 -43.42 5.42
C ALA A 144 -3.29 -43.80 6.68
N LYS A 145 -3.82 -43.44 7.84
CA LYS A 145 -4.24 -44.36 8.93
C LYS A 145 -4.63 -43.56 10.16
#